data_AF-A0A225AW96-F1
#
_entry.id   AF-A0A225AW96-F1
#
_cell.length_a   1.000
_cell.length_b   1.000
_cell.length_c   1.000
_cell.angle_alpha   90.00
_cell.angle_beta   90.00
_cell.angle_gamma   90.00
#
_symmetry.space_group_name_H-M   'P 1'
#
loop_
_entity.id
_entity.type
_entity.pdbx_description
1 polymer ?
#
loop_
_entity_poly.entity_id
_entity_poly.type
_entity_poly.pdbx_seq_one_letter_code
_entity_poly.pdbx_strand_id
1 'polypeptide(L)'
;MELTTRLYENKIEHAYIGGYATSLLDQLRTTDDIDVIVDSSPQKTQELLMAERKSTCACHLRPPVNIMRLEGRLNISTKLETDLTGIKTQLKWITDRGMHIDSAGYPERPKTLSLDNVSGLYKNVESEQNDIRELLEQALEPHDLAAVLALVASSQA
;
A
#
# COMPACT_ATOMS: atom_id res chain seq x y z
N MET A 1 14.14 8.46 -16.96
CA MET A 1 15.15 8.34 -15.88
C MET A 1 15.16 9.68 -15.16
N GLU A 2 14.41 9.86 -14.08
CA GLU A 2 14.36 11.21 -13.45
C GLU A 2 13.93 11.22 -11.98
N LEU A 3 12.82 10.59 -11.57
CA LEU A 3 12.24 10.83 -10.23
C LEU A 3 13.18 10.46 -9.05
N THR A 4 13.65 9.22 -8.97
CA THR A 4 14.54 8.75 -7.88
C THR A 4 15.79 9.62 -7.78
N THR A 5 16.47 9.85 -8.91
CA THR A 5 17.68 10.68 -8.96
C THR A 5 17.42 12.09 -8.45
N ARG A 6 16.31 12.72 -8.84
CA ARG A 6 15.96 14.08 -8.37
C ARG A 6 15.68 14.14 -6.88
N LEU A 7 14.95 13.17 -6.35
CA LEU A 7 14.68 13.10 -4.90
C LEU A 7 16.00 12.93 -4.14
N TYR A 8 16.92 12.08 -4.62
CA TYR A 8 18.25 11.92 -4.04
C TYR A 8 19.11 13.19 -4.13
N GLU A 9 19.19 13.84 -5.29
CA GLU A 9 19.98 15.07 -5.50
C GLU A 9 19.53 16.20 -4.58
N ASN A 10 18.23 16.29 -4.33
CA ASN A 10 17.63 17.29 -3.43
C ASN A 10 17.62 16.87 -1.96
N LYS A 11 18.23 15.71 -1.61
CA LYS A 11 18.26 15.14 -0.26
C LYS A 11 16.87 14.99 0.36
N ILE A 12 15.90 14.59 -0.46
CA ILE A 12 14.53 14.34 -0.03
C ILE A 12 14.42 12.84 0.26
N GLU A 13 14.30 12.52 1.54
CA GLU A 13 13.98 11.15 1.96
C GLU A 13 12.58 10.79 1.45
N HIS A 14 12.47 9.59 0.89
CA HIS A 14 11.25 9.16 0.23
C HIS A 14 11.05 7.65 0.31
N ALA A 15 9.78 7.25 0.27
CA ALA A 15 9.38 5.86 0.14
C ALA A 15 8.34 5.74 -0.97
N TYR A 16 8.58 4.83 -1.91
CA TYR A 16 7.58 4.47 -2.91
C TYR A 16 6.48 3.63 -2.26
N ILE A 17 5.24 3.95 -2.58
CA ILE A 17 4.06 3.21 -2.13
C ILE A 17 3.15 2.87 -3.32
N GLY A 18 2.03 2.19 -3.06
CA GLY A 18 1.02 1.91 -4.07
C GLY A 18 1.50 0.96 -5.16
N GLY A 19 0.91 1.08 -6.35
CA GLY A 19 1.13 0.15 -7.46
C GLY A 19 2.57 0.08 -7.94
N TYR A 20 3.29 1.21 -7.91
CA TYR A 20 4.71 1.26 -8.28
C TYR A 20 5.56 0.44 -7.31
N ALA A 21 5.37 0.59 -6.01
CA ALA A 21 6.11 -0.21 -5.02
C ALA A 21 5.84 -1.71 -5.19
N THR A 22 4.58 -2.10 -5.41
CA THR A 22 4.22 -3.49 -5.71
C THR A 22 4.92 -4.01 -6.97
N SER A 23 4.97 -3.22 -8.04
CA SER A 23 5.64 -3.64 -9.29
C SER A 23 7.14 -3.88 -9.13
N LEU A 24 7.81 -3.17 -8.20
CA LEU A 24 9.22 -3.40 -7.91
C LEU A 24 9.45 -4.76 -7.22
N LEU A 25 8.43 -5.31 -6.54
CA LEU A 25 8.50 -6.58 -5.84
C LEU A 25 8.18 -7.77 -6.76
N ASP A 26 7.15 -7.67 -7.60
CA ASP A 26 6.71 -8.77 -8.47
C ASP A 26 7.28 -8.73 -9.89
N GLN A 27 7.78 -7.57 -10.36
CA GLN A 27 8.29 -7.31 -11.72
C GLN A 27 7.30 -7.62 -12.86
N LEU A 28 6.02 -7.87 -12.55
CA LEU A 28 5.00 -8.29 -13.51
C LEU A 28 3.93 -7.22 -13.70
N ARG A 29 3.70 -6.38 -12.69
CA ARG A 29 2.69 -5.32 -12.75
C ARG A 29 3.24 -4.06 -13.41
N THR A 30 2.51 -3.50 -14.36
CA THR A 30 2.71 -2.13 -14.83
C THR A 30 1.76 -1.18 -14.08
N THR A 31 2.21 0.05 -13.84
CA THR A 31 1.40 1.10 -13.21
C THR A 31 1.51 2.39 -14.02
N ASP A 32 0.40 3.07 -14.21
CA ASP A 32 0.37 4.36 -14.92
C ASP A 32 0.83 5.51 -14.01
N ASP A 33 0.76 5.30 -12.70
CA ASP A 33 1.11 6.27 -11.68
C ASP A 33 2.12 5.80 -10.64
N ILE A 34 2.83 6.78 -10.07
CA ILE A 34 3.76 6.61 -8.95
C ILE A 34 3.19 7.35 -7.75
N ASP A 35 2.98 6.61 -6.66
CA ASP A 35 2.69 7.16 -5.35
C ASP A 35 3.99 7.18 -4.52
N VAL A 36 4.32 8.32 -3.93
CA VAL A 36 5.52 8.50 -3.09
C VAL A 36 5.19 9.26 -1.82
N ILE A 37 5.71 8.78 -0.69
CA ILE A 37 5.76 9.51 0.58
C ILE A 37 7.10 10.24 0.63
N VAL A 38 7.10 11.52 1.00
CA VAL A 38 8.32 12.33 1.13
C VAL A 38 8.42 12.94 2.53
N ASP A 39 9.64 13.00 3.07
CA ASP A 39 9.92 13.69 4.35
C ASP A 39 10.13 15.19 4.13
N SER A 40 9.17 15.81 3.47
CA SER A 40 9.19 17.23 3.12
C SER A 40 7.77 17.68 2.78
N SER A 41 7.57 18.99 2.58
CA SER A 41 6.29 19.48 2.07
C SER A 41 6.02 18.89 0.67
N PRO A 42 4.88 18.19 0.47
CA PRO A 42 4.52 17.65 -0.83
C PRO A 42 4.42 18.73 -1.91
N GLN A 43 3.90 19.91 -1.56
CA GLN A 43 3.81 21.06 -2.47
C GLN A 43 5.20 21.54 -2.89
N LYS A 44 6.14 21.70 -1.95
CA LYS A 44 7.50 22.12 -2.26
C LYS A 44 8.23 21.09 -3.13
N THR A 45 8.05 19.80 -2.83
CA THR A 45 8.64 18.72 -3.60
C THR A 45 8.03 18.62 -4.99
N GLN A 46 6.73 18.83 -5.12
CA GLN A 46 6.05 18.97 -6.40
C GLN A 46 6.60 20.16 -7.20
N GLU A 47 6.71 21.34 -6.61
CA GLU A 47 7.29 22.53 -7.26
C GLU A 47 8.71 22.26 -7.76
N LEU A 48 9.56 21.64 -6.94
CA LEU A 48 10.93 21.24 -7.32
C LEU A 48 10.93 20.28 -8.52
N LEU A 49 10.05 19.28 -8.51
CA LEU A 49 9.94 18.30 -9.59
C LEU A 49 9.34 18.89 -10.88
N MET A 50 8.49 19.92 -10.75
CA MET A 50 7.82 20.58 -11.88
C MET A 50 8.65 21.73 -12.47
N ALA A 51 9.46 22.40 -11.67
CA ALA A 51 10.26 23.56 -12.08
C ALA A 51 11.27 23.26 -13.20
N GLU A 52 11.69 22.00 -13.34
CA GLU A 52 12.70 21.60 -14.33
C GLU A 52 12.13 20.83 -15.54
N ARG A 53 10.80 20.70 -15.67
CA ARG A 53 10.17 20.03 -16.82
C ARG A 53 9.30 20.96 -17.67
N LYS A 54 9.62 21.02 -18.98
CA LYS A 54 8.69 21.35 -20.08
C LYS A 54 7.62 20.25 -20.33
N SER A 55 7.42 19.32 -19.39
CA SER A 55 6.61 18.11 -19.61
C SER A 55 5.50 17.96 -18.57
N THR A 56 4.31 17.72 -19.09
CA THR A 56 2.99 17.58 -18.46
C THR A 56 2.88 16.39 -17.50
N CYS A 57 3.28 16.52 -16.23
CA CYS A 57 2.85 15.58 -15.19
C CYS A 57 1.81 16.25 -14.28
N ALA A 58 0.61 15.69 -14.23
CA ALA A 58 -0.41 16.06 -13.25
C ALA A 58 -0.15 15.32 -11.94
N CYS A 59 -0.17 16.05 -10.84
CA CYS A 59 0.15 15.57 -9.50
C CYS A 59 -1.03 15.85 -8.57
N HIS A 60 -1.44 14.86 -7.80
CA HIS A 60 -2.53 14.95 -6.84
C HIS A 60 -2.01 14.69 -5.43
N LEU A 61 -2.38 15.56 -4.48
CA LEU A 61 -2.00 15.47 -3.07
C LEU A 61 -3.17 14.92 -2.26
N ARG A 62 -2.93 13.97 -1.36
CA ARG A 62 -3.96 13.47 -0.42
C ARG A 62 -3.54 13.70 1.03
N PRO A 63 -4.28 14.49 1.83
CA PRO A 63 -4.10 14.55 3.29
C PRO A 63 -4.60 13.26 3.96
N PRO A 64 -4.10 12.83 5.16
CA PRO A 64 -3.23 13.55 6.11
C PRO A 64 -1.74 13.17 6.06
N VAL A 65 -1.34 12.29 5.13
CA VAL A 65 0.05 11.85 4.95
C VAL A 65 0.64 12.64 3.77
N ASN A 66 1.94 12.96 3.79
CA ASN A 66 2.64 13.65 2.69
C ASN A 66 2.79 12.77 1.43
N ILE A 67 1.66 12.26 0.91
CA ILE A 67 1.56 11.38 -0.26
C ILE A 67 1.36 12.24 -1.51
N MET A 68 2.28 12.07 -2.46
CA MET A 68 2.19 12.63 -3.79
C MET A 68 1.89 11.53 -4.80
N ARG A 69 0.82 11.69 -5.60
CA ARG A 69 0.44 10.77 -6.69
C ARG A 69 0.66 11.43 -8.05
N LEU A 70 1.29 10.74 -8.99
CA LEU A 70 1.52 11.18 -10.38
C LEU A 70 0.62 10.40 -11.34
N GLU A 71 -0.54 10.91 -11.77
CA GLU A 71 -1.71 10.09 -12.19
C GLU A 71 -1.75 9.50 -13.63
N GLY A 72 -2.44 8.34 -13.73
CA GLY A 72 -3.20 7.82 -14.88
C GLY A 72 -4.54 7.21 -14.39
N ARG A 73 -5.62 7.23 -15.21
CA ARG A 73 -6.98 6.83 -14.78
C ARG A 73 -7.22 5.31 -14.91
N LEU A 74 -7.69 4.66 -13.84
CA LEU A 74 -8.09 3.24 -13.81
C LEU A 74 -9.58 3.04 -13.50
N ASN A 75 -10.15 1.94 -14.02
CA ASN A 75 -11.55 1.52 -13.86
C ASN A 75 -11.79 0.77 -12.53
N ILE A 76 -13.01 0.76 -12.00
CA ILE A 76 -13.29 0.33 -10.61
C ILE A 76 -13.18 -1.20 -10.42
N SER A 77 -13.63 -2.01 -11.38
CA SER A 77 -13.57 -3.48 -11.28
C SER A 77 -12.13 -4.01 -11.39
N THR A 78 -11.35 -3.48 -12.34
CA THR A 78 -9.94 -3.84 -12.51
C THR A 78 -9.11 -3.44 -11.29
N LYS A 79 -9.53 -2.38 -10.57
CA LYS A 79 -8.87 -1.96 -9.33
C LYS A 79 -8.99 -2.99 -8.21
N LEU A 80 -10.14 -3.65 -8.04
CA LEU A 80 -10.32 -4.65 -6.99
C LEU A 80 -9.42 -5.89 -7.21
N GLU A 81 -9.38 -6.41 -8.43
CA GLU A 81 -8.50 -7.54 -8.79
C GLU A 81 -7.01 -7.18 -8.62
N THR A 82 -6.66 -5.96 -9.01
CA THR A 82 -5.29 -5.44 -8.87
C THR A 82 -4.90 -5.24 -7.41
N ASP A 83 -5.83 -4.77 -6.57
CA ASP A 83 -5.60 -4.59 -5.14
C ASP A 83 -5.40 -5.94 -4.44
N LEU A 84 -6.20 -6.96 -4.77
CA LEU A 84 -6.05 -8.32 -4.23
C LEU A 84 -4.71 -8.96 -4.65
N THR A 85 -4.32 -8.79 -5.91
CA THR A 85 -3.00 -9.23 -6.40
C THR A 85 -1.88 -8.53 -5.64
N GLY A 86 -2.00 -7.21 -5.43
CA GLY A 86 -1.01 -6.43 -4.69
C GLY A 86 -0.90 -6.84 -3.22
N ILE A 87 -2.03 -7.07 -2.54
CA ILE A 87 -2.09 -7.57 -1.18
C ILE A 87 -1.36 -8.91 -1.08
N LYS A 88 -1.67 -9.85 -1.99
CA LYS A 88 -1.03 -11.17 -2.03
C LYS A 88 0.49 -11.06 -2.20
N THR A 89 0.96 -10.24 -3.15
CA THR A 89 2.39 -10.00 -3.37
C THR A 89 3.07 -9.48 -2.12
N GLN A 90 2.47 -8.51 -1.43
CA GLN A 90 3.03 -7.93 -0.21
C GLN A 90 3.06 -8.94 0.94
N LEU A 91 1.97 -9.67 1.18
CA LEU A 91 1.91 -10.69 2.22
C LEU A 91 2.93 -11.81 1.98
N LYS A 92 3.09 -12.26 0.73
CA LYS A 92 4.13 -13.21 0.36
C LYS A 92 5.53 -12.68 0.65
N TRP A 93 5.81 -11.43 0.31
CA TRP A 93 7.12 -10.83 0.56
C TRP A 93 7.46 -10.73 2.06
N ILE A 94 6.46 -10.41 2.89
CA ILE A 94 6.56 -10.33 4.37
C ILE A 94 6.86 -11.73 4.94
N THR A 95 6.05 -12.72 4.57
CA THR A 95 6.15 -14.10 5.07
C THR A 95 7.45 -14.78 4.64
N ASP A 96 7.87 -14.62 3.39
CA ASP A 96 9.15 -15.16 2.87
C ASP A 96 10.37 -14.64 3.65
N ARG A 97 10.24 -13.53 4.38
CA ARG A 97 11.29 -12.90 5.19
C ARG A 97 11.14 -13.11 6.69
N GLY A 98 10.12 -13.86 7.13
CA GLY A 98 9.81 -14.06 8.54
C GLY A 98 9.42 -12.76 9.27
N MET A 99 8.91 -11.77 8.53
CA MET A 99 8.42 -10.51 9.10
C MET A 99 6.94 -10.64 9.48
N HIS A 100 6.47 -9.74 10.34
CA HIS A 100 5.07 -9.68 10.76
C HIS A 100 4.51 -8.26 10.60
N ILE A 101 3.19 -8.16 10.44
CA ILE A 101 2.46 -6.91 10.43
C ILE A 101 2.24 -6.45 11.86
N ASP A 102 2.79 -5.29 12.21
CA ASP A 102 2.54 -4.64 13.50
C ASP A 102 1.30 -3.73 13.38
N SER A 103 0.15 -4.19 13.86
CA SER A 103 -1.08 -3.40 13.84
C SER A 103 -1.14 -2.33 14.94
N ALA A 104 -0.20 -2.31 15.88
CA ALA A 104 -0.15 -1.37 17.00
C ALA A 104 0.88 -0.23 16.80
N GLY A 105 1.86 -0.43 15.93
CA GLY A 105 2.96 0.50 15.66
C GLY A 105 2.58 1.81 14.95
N TYR A 106 1.32 1.99 14.57
CA TYR A 106 0.83 3.14 13.80
C TYR A 106 -0.10 4.03 14.64
N PRO A 107 0.40 5.05 15.36
CA PRO A 107 -0.41 5.91 16.22
C PRO A 107 -1.45 6.74 15.47
N GLU A 108 -1.24 7.02 14.19
CA GLU A 108 -2.14 7.79 13.33
C GLU A 108 -3.42 7.06 12.94
N ARG A 109 -3.49 5.74 13.16
CA ARG A 109 -4.65 4.92 12.82
C ARG A 109 -5.06 4.03 13.98
N PRO A 110 -6.32 4.07 14.44
CA PRO A 110 -6.79 3.17 15.48
C PRO A 110 -6.59 1.71 15.06
N LYS A 111 -5.93 0.92 15.91
CA LYS A 111 -5.69 -0.51 15.70
C LYS A 111 -6.98 -1.27 15.36
N THR A 112 -8.09 -0.91 16.00
CA THR A 112 -9.42 -1.50 15.74
C THR A 112 -9.83 -1.39 14.28
N LEU A 113 -9.63 -0.22 13.65
CA LEU A 113 -9.98 0.00 12.25
C LEU A 113 -9.10 -0.83 11.30
N SER A 114 -7.86 -1.11 11.67
CA SER A 114 -6.98 -1.99 10.90
C SER A 114 -7.45 -3.44 11.01
N LEU A 115 -7.77 -3.91 12.23
CA LEU A 115 -8.27 -5.26 12.47
C LEU A 115 -9.64 -5.49 11.81
N ASP A 116 -10.55 -4.51 11.84
CA ASP A 116 -11.84 -4.58 11.16
C ASP A 116 -11.66 -4.74 9.64
N ASN A 117 -10.78 -3.94 9.04
CA ASN A 117 -10.47 -4.04 7.60
C ASN A 117 -9.87 -5.41 7.24
N VAL A 118 -8.93 -5.91 8.04
CA VAL A 118 -8.32 -7.22 7.83
C VAL A 118 -9.36 -8.34 8.02
N SER A 119 -10.27 -8.22 8.98
CA SER A 119 -11.37 -9.18 9.15
C SER A 119 -12.34 -9.18 7.98
N GLY A 120 -12.63 -8.00 7.41
CA GLY A 120 -13.40 -7.85 6.19
C GLY A 120 -12.72 -8.53 5.00
N LEU A 121 -11.41 -8.34 4.83
CA LEU A 121 -10.65 -9.04 3.80
C LEU A 121 -10.71 -10.56 4.04
N TYR A 122 -10.35 -11.02 5.23
CA TYR A 122 -10.31 -12.43 5.59
C TYR A 122 -11.66 -13.13 5.31
N LYS A 123 -12.79 -12.50 5.66
CA LYS A 123 -14.14 -13.01 5.42
C LYS A 123 -14.50 -13.06 3.93
N ASN A 124 -14.20 -11.99 3.18
CA ASN A 124 -14.72 -11.79 1.83
C ASN A 124 -13.81 -12.30 0.71
N VAL A 125 -12.58 -12.73 1.02
CA VAL A 125 -11.74 -13.45 0.06
C VAL A 125 -12.46 -14.72 -0.39
N GLU A 126 -12.64 -14.85 -1.70
CA GLU A 126 -13.32 -15.99 -2.32
C GLU A 126 -12.55 -17.30 -2.11
N SER A 127 -13.25 -18.44 -2.24
CA SER A 127 -12.67 -19.78 -2.04
C SER A 127 -11.43 -20.06 -2.91
N GLU A 128 -11.33 -19.46 -4.10
CA GLU A 128 -10.22 -19.65 -5.03
C GLU A 128 -8.97 -18.83 -4.66
N GLN A 129 -9.10 -17.91 -3.69
CA GLN A 129 -8.04 -17.04 -3.19
C GLN A 129 -7.63 -17.42 -1.76
N ASN A 130 -7.79 -18.70 -1.40
CA ASN A 130 -7.54 -19.19 -0.04
C ASN A 130 -6.09 -18.96 0.42
N ASP A 131 -5.16 -18.81 -0.52
CA ASP A 131 -3.77 -18.46 -0.24
C ASP A 131 -3.59 -17.08 0.40
N ILE A 132 -4.50 -16.12 0.16
CA ILE A 132 -4.47 -14.83 0.87
C ILE A 132 -4.76 -15.04 2.36
N ARG A 133 -5.69 -15.94 2.72
CA ARG A 133 -5.97 -16.26 4.13
C ARG A 133 -4.78 -16.92 4.80
N GLU A 134 -4.17 -17.90 4.15
CA GLU A 134 -2.97 -18.59 4.65
C GLU A 134 -1.80 -17.61 4.84
N LEU A 135 -1.63 -16.68 3.90
CA LEU A 135 -0.61 -15.64 4.00
C LEU A 135 -0.91 -14.62 5.10
N LEU A 136 -2.17 -14.26 5.35
CA LEU A 136 -2.56 -13.41 6.47
C LEU A 136 -2.28 -14.09 7.81
N GLU A 137 -2.58 -15.37 7.94
CA GLU A 137 -2.32 -16.15 9.17
C GLU A 137 -0.83 -16.22 9.51
N GLN A 138 0.02 -16.26 8.49
CA GLN A 138 1.48 -16.24 8.66
C GLN A 138 2.04 -14.83 8.89
N ALA A 139 1.44 -13.80 8.28
CA ALA A 139 1.94 -12.44 8.35
C ALA A 139 1.48 -11.67 9.59
N LEU A 140 0.36 -12.05 10.20
CA LEU A 140 -0.15 -11.40 11.41
C LEU A 140 0.52 -11.96 12.66
N GLU A 141 0.71 -11.11 13.67
CA GLU A 141 1.05 -11.61 14.99
C GLU A 141 -0.09 -12.47 15.58
N PRO A 142 0.22 -13.50 16.40
CA PRO A 142 -0.80 -14.44 16.91
C PRO A 142 -1.96 -13.76 17.64
N HIS A 143 -1.68 -12.66 18.35
CA HIS A 143 -2.68 -11.91 19.11
C HIS A 143 -3.64 -11.12 18.20
N ASP A 144 -3.12 -10.59 17.08
CA ASP A 144 -3.92 -9.88 16.08
C ASP A 144 -4.74 -10.83 15.23
N LEU A 145 -4.17 -12.00 14.88
CA LEU A 145 -4.91 -13.07 14.21
C LEU A 145 -6.09 -13.53 15.07
N ALA A 146 -5.88 -13.75 16.37
CA ALA A 146 -6.97 -14.13 17.27
C ALA A 146 -8.09 -13.07 17.31
N ALA A 147 -7.75 -11.79 17.30
CA ALA A 147 -8.72 -10.70 17.26
C ALA A 147 -9.52 -10.69 15.93
N VAL A 148 -8.84 -10.89 14.79
CA VAL A 148 -9.49 -11.00 13.48
C VAL A 148 -10.47 -12.17 13.44
N LEU A 149 -10.06 -13.36 13.91
CA LEU A 149 -10.92 -14.54 13.93
C LEU A 149 -12.16 -14.35 14.83
N ALA A 150 -12.00 -13.69 15.98
CA ALA A 150 -13.10 -13.37 16.87
C ALA A 150 -14.13 -12.43 16.21
N LEU A 151 -13.67 -11.42 15.46
CA LEU A 151 -14.54 -10.50 14.70
C LEU A 151 -15.31 -11.23 13.58
N VAL A 152 -14.63 -12.13 12.86
CA VAL A 152 -15.25 -12.94 11.80
C VAL A 152 -16.35 -13.84 12.38
N ALA A 153 -16.07 -14.51 13.50
CA ALA A 153 -17.03 -15.39 14.18
C ALA A 153 -18.25 -14.60 14.71
N SER A 154 -18.03 -13.42 15.28
CA SER A 154 -19.11 -12.55 15.81
C SER A 154 -20.03 -12.01 14.72
N SER A 155 -19.58 -12.00 13.47
CA SER A 155 -20.33 -11.52 12.30
C SER A 155 -21.13 -12.61 11.57
N GLN A 156 -21.18 -13.83 12.13
CA GLN A 156 -21.97 -14.97 11.64
C GLN A 156 -23.08 -15.42 12.62
N ALA A 157 -23.15 -14.80 13.80
CA ALA A 157 -24.23 -14.97 14.78
C ALA A 157 -25.37 -13.99 14.51
#